data_AF-A0A442TD72-F1
#
_entry.id   AF-A0A442TD72-F1
#
_cell.length_a   1.000
_cell.length_b   1.000
_cell.length_c   1.000
_cell.angle_alpha   90.00
_cell.angle_beta   90.00
_cell.angle_gamma   90.00
#
_symmetry.space_group_name_H-M   'P 1'
#
loop_
_entity.id
_entity.type
_entity.pdbx_description
1 polymer ?
#
loop_
_entity_poly.entity_id
_entity_poly.type
_entity_poly.pdbx_seq_one_letter_code
_entity_poly.pdbx_strand_id
1 'polypeptide(L)' 'MEPRIAAIIAARLAAPKTHGVVSTYADGATHRHETASLAQAENYATGERRKIGRDLISRNADMTAGPIVRVVSVEIVAL' A
#
# COMPACT_ATOMS: atom_id res chain seq x y z
N MET A 1 5.57 23.32 14.90
CA MET A 1 6.24 22.68 13.76
C MET A 1 7.03 23.75 13.03
N GLU A 2 8.32 23.54 12.74
CA GLU A 2 9.13 24.52 12.01
C GLU A 2 8.55 24.74 10.60
N PRO A 3 8.35 25.99 10.14
CA PRO A 3 7.70 26.29 8.86
C PRO A 3 8.41 25.66 7.65
N ARG A 4 9.73 25.53 7.69
CA ARG A 4 10.53 24.84 6.65
C ARG A 4 10.18 23.35 6.56
N ILE A 5 10.01 22.67 7.69
CA ILE A 5 9.65 21.25 7.74
C ILE A 5 8.25 21.04 7.17
N ALA A 6 7.31 21.92 7.51
CA ALA A 6 5.95 21.89 6.96
C ALA A 6 5.95 22.05 5.43
N ALA A 7 6.76 22.97 4.89
CA ALA A 7 6.88 23.16 3.45
C ALA A 7 7.48 21.93 2.73
N ILE A 8 8.50 21.29 3.31
CA ILE A 8 9.08 20.07 2.74
C ILE A 8 8.05 18.93 2.71
N ILE A 9 7.29 18.75 3.80
CA ILE A 9 6.25 17.70 3.86
C ILE A 9 5.15 17.98 2.85
N ALA A 10 4.66 19.22 2.76
CA ALA A 10 3.64 19.59 1.78
C ALA A 10 4.11 19.33 0.34
N ALA A 11 5.34 19.71 0.01
CA ALA A 11 5.92 19.45 -1.31
C ALA A 11 6.04 17.94 -1.62
N ARG A 12 6.41 17.13 -0.62
CA ARG A 12 6.50 15.65 -0.78
C ARG A 12 5.14 14.98 -0.89
N LEU A 13 4.11 15.51 -0.22
CA LEU A 13 2.74 15.03 -0.35
C LEU A 13 2.12 15.39 -1.70
N ALA A 14 2.42 16.59 -2.22
CA ALA A 14 1.96 17.05 -3.52
C ALA A 14 2.72 16.42 -4.71
N ALA A 15 3.88 15.81 -4.48
CA ALA A 15 4.63 15.14 -5.53
C ALA A 15 3.81 14.01 -6.18
N PRO A 16 3.82 13.90 -7.52
CA PRO A 16 2.99 12.94 -8.22
C PRO A 16 3.33 11.51 -7.82
N LYS A 17 2.30 10.67 -7.69
CA LYS A 17 2.47 9.22 -7.60
C LYS A 17 2.67 8.69 -9.00
N THR A 18 3.58 7.74 -9.15
CA THR A 18 3.98 7.19 -10.45
C THR A 18 3.87 5.67 -10.51
N HIS A 19 3.78 5.02 -9.34
CA HIS A 19 3.70 3.56 -9.24
C HIS A 19 2.66 3.15 -8.21
N GLY A 20 1.84 2.16 -8.54
CA GLY A 20 0.90 1.52 -7.63
C GLY A 20 1.31 0.09 -7.32
N VAL A 21 1.14 -0.36 -6.09
CA VAL A 21 1.21 -1.77 -5.70
C VAL A 21 -0.21 -2.27 -5.49
N VAL A 22 -0.60 -3.31 -6.24
CA VAL A 22 -1.91 -3.94 -6.15
C VAL A 22 -1.75 -5.31 -5.50
N SER A 23 -2.38 -5.48 -4.35
CA SER A 23 -2.53 -6.78 -3.68
C SER A 23 -3.91 -7.33 -3.98
N THR A 24 -3.99 -8.53 -4.56
CA THR A 24 -5.25 -9.25 -4.79
C THR A 24 -5.46 -10.26 -3.68
N TYR A 25 -6.68 -10.30 -3.13
CA TYR A 25 -7.09 -11.24 -2.10
C TYR A 25 -7.86 -12.43 -2.70
N ALA A 26 -7.98 -13.51 -1.94
CA ALA A 26 -8.62 -14.76 -2.39
C ALA A 26 -10.13 -14.60 -2.71
N ASP A 27 -10.78 -13.60 -2.13
CA ASP A 27 -12.18 -13.24 -2.42
C ASP A 27 -12.32 -12.36 -3.68
N GLY A 28 -11.21 -12.06 -4.36
CA GLY A 28 -11.16 -11.18 -5.52
C GLY A 28 -11.07 -9.70 -5.19
N ALA A 29 -11.15 -9.30 -3.91
CA ALA A 29 -10.94 -7.92 -3.52
C ALA A 29 -9.50 -7.49 -3.79
N THR A 30 -9.29 -6.19 -4.01
CA THR A 30 -7.96 -5.64 -4.27
C THR A 30 -7.67 -4.48 -3.32
N HIS A 31 -6.43 -4.39 -2.87
CA HIS A 31 -5.90 -3.22 -2.16
C HIS A 31 -4.80 -2.55 -2.98
N ARG A 32 -4.86 -1.23 -3.10
CA ARG A 32 -3.90 -0.43 -3.89
C ARG A 32 -3.12 0.52 -2.99
N HIS A 33 -1.80 0.51 -3.10
CA HIS A 33 -0.91 1.44 -2.42
C HIS A 33 -0.07 2.22 -3.45
N GLU A 34 -0.19 3.55 -3.45
CA GLU A 34 0.48 4.40 -4.45
C GLU A 34 1.74 5.08 -3.89
N THR A 35 2.78 5.13 -4.71
CA THR A 35 4.11 5.61 -4.34
C THR A 35 4.68 6.53 -5.41
N ALA A 36 5.65 7.37 -5.02
CA ALA A 36 6.25 8.36 -5.93
C ALA A 36 7.43 7.80 -6.74
N SER A 37 7.86 6.56 -6.48
CA SER A 37 9.01 5.95 -7.14
C SER A 37 8.92 4.43 -7.14
N LEU A 38 9.57 3.80 -8.12
CA LEU A 38 9.63 2.34 -8.23
C LEU A 38 10.24 1.68 -6.99
N ALA A 39 11.35 2.23 -6.45
CA ALA A 39 11.99 1.68 -5.25
C ALA A 39 11.07 1.65 -4.02
N GLN A 40 10.20 2.66 -3.86
CA GLN A 40 9.19 2.64 -2.80
C GLN A 40 8.14 1.55 -3.03
N ALA A 41 7.67 1.40 -4.27
CA ALA A 41 6.74 0.34 -4.66
C ALA A 41 7.34 -1.06 -4.42
N GLU A 42 8.60 -1.29 -4.79
CA GLU A 42 9.31 -2.56 -4.59
C GLU A 42 9.46 -2.92 -3.11
N ASN A 43 9.84 -1.95 -2.28
CA ASN A 43 9.95 -2.16 -0.85
C ASN A 43 8.59 -2.54 -0.23
N TYR A 44 7.52 -1.82 -0.60
CA TYR A 44 6.17 -2.13 -0.14
C TYR A 44 5.71 -3.51 -0.64
N ALA A 45 5.88 -3.79 -1.93
CA ALA A 45 5.51 -5.07 -2.55
C ALA A 45 6.26 -6.25 -1.92
N THR A 46 7.50 -6.07 -1.49
CA THR A 46 8.25 -7.10 -0.75
C THR A 46 7.55 -7.46 0.56
N GLY A 47 7.05 -6.47 1.30
CA GLY A 47 6.26 -6.68 2.52
C GLY A 47 4.95 -7.43 2.25
N GLU A 48 4.25 -7.07 1.19
CA GLU A 48 2.99 -7.71 0.77
C GLU A 48 3.22 -9.16 0.30
N ARG A 49 4.26 -9.41 -0.50
CA ARG A 49 4.59 -10.75 -1.01
C ARG A 49 4.89 -11.75 0.11
N ARG A 50 5.49 -11.30 1.22
CA ARG A 50 5.72 -12.14 2.41
C ARG A 50 4.42 -12.61 3.08
N LYS A 51 3.29 -11.98 2.77
CA LYS A 51 1.97 -12.34 3.29
C LYS A 51 1.19 -13.30 2.39
N ILE A 52 1.68 -13.58 1.18
CA ILE A 52 1.01 -14.49 0.25
C ILE A 52 0.83 -15.86 0.92
N GLY A 53 -0.38 -16.41 0.82
CA GLY A 53 -0.75 -17.70 1.41
C GLY A 53 -0.97 -17.68 2.93
N ARG A 54 -0.91 -16.51 3.58
CA ARG A 54 -1.21 -16.36 5.02
C ARG A 54 -2.63 -15.84 5.24
N ASP A 55 -3.23 -16.27 6.34
CA ASP A 55 -4.48 -15.71 6.84
C ASP A 55 -4.18 -14.45 7.65
N LEU A 56 -4.72 -13.33 7.20
CA LEU A 56 -4.57 -12.01 7.79
C LEU A 56 -5.91 -11.53 8.31
N ILE A 57 -5.92 -10.80 9.41
CA ILE A 57 -7.11 -10.08 9.84
C ILE A 57 -7.14 -8.76 9.06
N SER A 58 -8.14 -8.59 8.21
CA SER A 58 -8.44 -7.29 7.60
C SER A 58 -8.88 -6.30 8.67
N ARG A 59 -8.72 -5.01 8.42
CA ARG A 59 -9.16 -3.95 9.34
C ARG A 59 -10.38 -3.25 8.75
N ASN A 60 -11.43 -3.11 9.54
CA ASN A 60 -12.61 -2.34 9.18
C ASN A 60 -12.30 -0.83 9.18
N ALA A 61 -13.19 -0.02 8.61
CA ALA A 61 -13.02 1.44 8.54
C ALA A 61 -12.92 2.12 9.93
N ASP A 62 -13.55 1.54 10.95
CA ASP A 62 -13.50 1.99 12.35
C ASP A 62 -12.27 1.47 13.12
N MET A 63 -11.31 0.88 12.41
CA MET A 63 -10.08 0.31 12.93
C MET A 63 -10.25 -0.95 13.79
N THR A 64 -11.44 -1.54 13.81
CA THR A 64 -11.69 -2.83 14.46
C THR A 64 -11.27 -4.02 13.57
N ALA A 65 -11.19 -5.20 14.17
CA ALA A 65 -10.90 -6.43 13.46
C ALA A 65 -12.04 -6.77 12.48
N GLY A 66 -11.69 -6.91 11.22
CA GLY A 66 -12.58 -7.34 10.14
C GLY A 66 -12.43 -8.83 9.83
N PRO A 67 -12.92 -9.27 8.65
CA PRO A 67 -12.83 -10.65 8.23
C PRO A 67 -11.37 -11.09 7.99
N ILE A 68 -11.18 -12.41 7.97
CA ILE A 68 -9.92 -12.99 7.52
C ILE A 68 -9.81 -12.83 6.00
N VAL A 69 -8.66 -12.33 5.54
CA VAL A 69 -8.30 -12.19 4.13
C VAL A 69 -7.00 -12.91 3.86
N ARG A 70 -6.83 -13.39 2.62
CA ARG A 70 -5.62 -14.09 2.18
C ARG A 70 -5.12 -13.45 0.89
N VAL A 71 -3.89 -12.95 0.90
CA VAL A 71 -3.25 -12.37 -0.29
C VAL A 71 -2.87 -13.52 -1.25
N VAL A 72 -3.20 -13.39 -2.53
CA VAL A 72 -2.90 -14.38 -3.57
C VAL A 72 -1.91 -13.86 -4.62
N SER A 73 -1.93 -12.57 -4.93
CA SER A 73 -0.96 -11.95 -5.83
C SER A 73 -0.64 -10.51 -5.44
N VAL A 74 0.54 -10.05 -5.85
CA VAL A 74 1.03 -8.69 -5.60
C VAL A 74 1.79 -8.21 -6.83
N GLU A 75 1.29 -7.13 -7.43
CA GLU A 75 1.79 -6.57 -8.68
C GLU A 75 2.17 -5.10 -8.53
N ILE A 76 3.19 -4.66 -9.26
CA ILE A 76 3.56 -3.24 -9.36
C ILE A 76 3.11 -2.76 -10.74
N VAL A 77 2.36 -1.67 -10.77
CA VAL A 77 1.83 -1.06 -12.00
C VAL A 77 2.30 0.39 -12.09
N ALA A 78 2.52 0.88 -13.31
CA ALA A 78 2.67 2.31 -13.56
C ALA A 78 1.32 3.02 -13.36
N LEU A 79 1.35 4.29 -12.93
CA LEU A 79 0.18 5.16 -12.78
C LEU A 79 0.04 6.11 -13.97
#